data_AF-A0A258ZL60-F1
#
_entry.id   AF-A0A258ZL60-F1
#
_cell.length_a   1.000
_cell.length_b   1.000
_cell.length_c   1.000
_cell.angle_alpha   90.00
_cell.angle_beta   90.00
_cell.angle_gamma   90.00
#
_symmetry.space_group_name_H-M   'P 1'
#
loop_
_entity.id
_entity.type
_entity.pdbx_description
1 polymer ?
#
loop_
_entity_poly.entity_id
_entity_poly.type
_entity_poly.pdbx_seq_one_letter_code
_entity_poly.pdbx_strand_id
1 'polypeptide(L)'
;MTKWVYSFGDGKAEGKAEMRNLLGGKGANLAEMANLGLPVPPGFTIPTEVCTYYYAHDETYPPELKADVDAALAHVGALTGRTFGDAENPLLVSVRSGARASMP
;
A
#
# COMPACT_ATOMS: atom_id res chain seq x y z
N MET A 1 -2.25 5.46 17.72
CA MET A 1 -1.12 4.98 16.89
C MET A 1 -1.43 5.35 15.45
N THR A 2 -0.47 5.91 14.74
CA THR A 2 -0.62 6.24 13.31
C THR A 2 -0.50 4.96 12.49
N LYS A 3 -1.33 4.81 11.45
CA LYS A 3 -1.31 3.64 10.57
C LYS A 3 -0.49 3.93 9.33
N TRP A 4 0.53 3.12 9.07
CA TRP A 4 1.49 3.40 7.99
C TRP A 4 1.31 2.57 6.72
N VAL A 5 0.34 1.65 6.69
CA VAL A 5 0.02 0.85 5.52
C VAL A 5 -1.49 0.64 5.40
N TYR A 6 -2.02 0.80 4.18
CA TYR A 6 -3.43 0.60 3.84
C TYR A 6 -3.57 -0.44 2.73
N SER A 7 -4.16 -1.60 3.05
CA SER A 7 -4.33 -2.72 2.12
C SER A 7 -5.56 -2.58 1.21
N PHE A 8 -5.49 -3.24 0.06
CA PHE A 8 -6.59 -3.44 -0.89
C PHE A 8 -6.46 -4.79 -1.60
N GLY A 9 -7.59 -5.41 -1.97
CA GLY A 9 -7.64 -6.69 -2.66
C GLY A 9 -8.79 -7.56 -2.18
N ASP A 10 -9.09 -8.64 -2.91
CA ASP A 10 -10.13 -9.61 -2.55
C ASP A 10 -11.51 -8.98 -2.26
N GLY A 11 -11.87 -7.97 -3.07
CA GLY A 11 -13.14 -7.24 -2.94
C GLY A 11 -13.24 -6.30 -1.73
N LYS A 12 -12.12 -6.01 -1.04
CA LYS A 12 -12.08 -5.12 0.14
C LYS A 12 -10.87 -4.21 0.11
N ALA A 13 -10.98 -3.05 0.75
CA ALA A 13 -9.86 -2.16 1.00
C ALA A 13 -10.03 -1.36 2.30
N GLU A 14 -8.91 -0.95 2.88
CA GLU A 14 -8.87 -0.07 4.05
C GLU A 14 -8.91 1.41 3.68
N GLY A 15 -8.78 1.70 2.38
CA GLY A 15 -8.91 3.02 1.78
C GLY A 15 -10.22 3.20 1.01
N LYS A 16 -10.44 4.41 0.49
CA LYS A 16 -11.56 4.79 -0.39
C LYS A 16 -11.23 6.06 -1.18
N ALA A 17 -12.03 6.39 -2.19
CA ALA A 17 -11.77 7.51 -3.09
C ALA A 17 -11.54 8.86 -2.36
N GLU A 18 -12.22 9.13 -1.25
CA GLU A 18 -12.09 10.40 -0.51
C GLU A 18 -10.75 10.54 0.21
N MET A 19 -10.02 9.44 0.41
CA MET A 19 -8.72 9.42 1.09
C MET A 19 -7.56 9.83 0.18
N ARG A 20 -7.85 10.52 -0.93
CA ARG A 20 -6.87 10.95 -1.93
C ARG A 20 -5.70 11.79 -1.38
N ASN A 21 -5.93 12.55 -0.31
CA ASN A 21 -4.85 13.31 0.35
C ASN A 21 -3.86 12.39 1.07
N LEU A 22 -4.37 11.31 1.66
CA LEU A 22 -3.60 10.36 2.47
C LEU A 22 -2.97 9.26 1.60
N LEU A 23 -3.69 8.74 0.61
CA LEU A 23 -3.27 7.59 -0.21
C LEU A 23 -2.75 8.00 -1.60
N GLY A 24 -2.80 9.29 -1.93
CA GLY A 24 -2.61 9.77 -3.30
C GLY A 24 -3.75 9.36 -4.24
N GLY A 25 -3.73 9.88 -5.47
CA GLY A 25 -4.75 9.60 -6.48
C GLY A 25 -4.83 8.12 -6.89
N LYS A 26 -3.67 7.47 -7.06
CA LYS A 26 -3.61 6.06 -7.46
C LYS A 26 -4.04 5.12 -6.34
N GLY A 27 -3.52 5.31 -5.12
CA GLY A 27 -3.86 4.47 -3.96
C GLY A 27 -5.35 4.56 -3.61
N ALA A 28 -5.91 5.77 -3.59
CA ALA A 28 -7.34 5.97 -3.34
C ALA A 28 -8.22 5.31 -4.40
N ASN A 29 -7.86 5.41 -5.68
CA ASN A 29 -8.61 4.76 -6.76
C ASN A 29 -8.47 3.22 -6.74
N LEU A 30 -7.29 2.68 -6.41
CA LEU A 30 -7.11 1.22 -6.25
C LEU A 30 -7.99 0.66 -5.13
N ALA A 31 -8.03 1.38 -4.00
CA ALA A 31 -8.89 1.02 -2.88
C ALA A 31 -10.38 1.09 -3.26
N GLU A 32 -10.79 2.14 -3.98
CA GLU A 32 -12.17 2.28 -4.47
C GLU A 32 -12.55 1.13 -5.41
N MET A 33 -11.70 0.81 -6.39
CA MET A 33 -11.95 -0.29 -7.32
C MET A 33 -12.06 -1.63 -6.59
N ALA A 34 -11.21 -1.88 -5.58
CA ALA A 34 -11.30 -3.08 -4.76
C ALA A 34 -12.62 -3.14 -3.96
N ASN A 35 -13.05 -2.04 -3.33
CA ASN A 35 -14.33 -1.97 -2.61
C ASN A 35 -15.56 -2.14 -3.53
N LEU A 36 -15.45 -1.74 -4.81
CA LEU A 36 -16.47 -1.98 -5.82
C LEU A 36 -16.49 -3.44 -6.34
N GLY A 37 -15.61 -4.31 -5.83
CA GLY A 37 -15.51 -5.71 -6.25
C GLY A 37 -14.87 -5.89 -7.62
N LEU A 38 -14.19 -4.86 -8.17
CA LEU A 38 -13.47 -5.01 -9.42
C LEU A 38 -12.24 -5.91 -9.23
N PRO A 39 -11.83 -6.66 -10.27
CA PRO A 39 -10.68 -7.56 -10.19
C PRO A 39 -9.37 -6.76 -10.17
N VAL A 40 -9.00 -6.23 -9.01
CA VAL A 40 -7.73 -5.55 -8.74
C VAL A 40 -6.78 -6.55 -8.07
N PRO A 41 -5.54 -6.72 -8.56
CA PRO A 41 -4.54 -7.50 -7.85
C PRO A 41 -4.33 -6.97 -6.42
N PRO A 42 -4.21 -7.85 -5.41
CA PRO A 42 -4.04 -7.42 -4.03
C PRO A 42 -2.73 -6.65 -3.85
N GLY A 43 -2.76 -5.67 -2.96
CA GLY A 43 -1.64 -4.79 -2.69
C GLY A 43 -1.90 -3.90 -1.48
N PHE A 44 -1.06 -2.89 -1.33
CA PHE A 44 -1.20 -1.90 -0.27
C PHE A 44 -0.61 -0.55 -0.69
N THR A 45 -1.00 0.49 0.03
CA THR A 45 -0.52 1.86 -0.13
C THR A 45 0.15 2.32 1.16
N ILE A 46 1.35 2.87 1.03
CA ILE A 46 2.03 3.62 2.09
C ILE A 46 1.54 5.07 2.00
N PRO A 47 0.97 5.66 3.07
CA PRO A 47 0.33 6.96 2.99
C PRO A 47 1.36 8.09 2.81
N THR A 48 0.90 9.21 2.28
CA THR A 48 1.68 10.43 2.05
C THR A 48 2.34 10.96 3.31
N GLU A 49 1.74 10.70 4.49
CA GLU A 49 2.32 11.05 5.79
C GLU A 49 3.68 10.40 6.05
N VAL A 50 3.96 9.22 5.49
CA VAL A 50 5.30 8.60 5.58
C VAL A 50 6.33 9.41 4.81
N CYS A 51 5.95 9.98 3.66
CA CYS A 51 6.82 10.87 2.89
C CYS A 51 7.10 12.15 3.68
N THR A 52 6.07 12.73 4.31
CA THR A 52 6.24 13.88 5.20
C THR A 52 7.15 13.55 6.38
N TYR A 53 6.96 12.39 7.02
CA TYR A 53 7.82 11.93 8.12
C TYR A 53 9.27 11.81 7.66
N TYR A 54 9.52 11.17 6.52
CA TYR A 54 10.85 10.97 5.96
C TYR A 54 11.63 12.28 5.84
N TYR A 55 11.02 13.31 5.22
CA TYR A 55 11.68 14.60 5.08
C TYR A 55 11.78 15.39 6.40
N ALA A 56 10.89 15.16 7.36
CA ALA A 56 10.94 15.81 8.68
C ALA A 56 11.91 15.15 9.67
N HIS A 57 12.41 13.93 9.38
CA HIS A 57 13.24 13.13 10.28
C HIS A 57 14.53 12.69 9.59
N ASP A 58 15.24 13.62 8.94
CA ASP A 58 16.55 13.37 8.33
C ASP A 58 16.59 12.15 7.41
N GLU A 59 15.55 11.99 6.57
CA GLU A 59 15.45 10.90 5.62
C GLU A 59 15.37 9.51 6.27
N THR A 60 14.77 9.43 7.47
CA THR A 60 14.50 8.19 8.18
C THR A 60 13.00 7.85 8.18
N TYR A 61 12.68 6.56 8.34
CA TYR A 61 11.30 6.09 8.36
C TYR A 61 10.76 5.96 9.79
N PRO A 62 9.43 6.02 9.99
CA PRO A 62 8.83 5.64 11.27
C PRO A 62 9.30 4.23 11.66
N PRO A 63 9.69 4.00 12.93
CA PRO A 63 10.27 2.72 13.34
C PRO A 63 9.30 1.54 13.15
N GLU A 64 8.00 1.79 13.19
CA GLU A 64 6.96 0.77 12.99
C GLU A 64 6.72 0.43 11.52
N LEU A 65 7.10 1.30 10.57
CA LEU A 65 6.77 1.15 9.14
C LEU A 65 7.25 -0.19 8.58
N LYS A 66 8.45 -0.63 8.98
CA LYS A 66 9.01 -1.89 8.48
C LYS A 66 8.12 -3.08 8.84
N ALA A 67 7.67 -3.16 10.09
CA ALA A 67 6.81 -4.26 10.53
C ALA A 67 5.45 -4.22 9.81
N ASP A 68 4.88 -3.04 9.61
CA ASP A 68 3.62 -2.86 8.88
C ASP A 68 3.74 -3.30 7.41
N VAL A 69 4.86 -2.98 6.74
CA VAL A 69 5.13 -3.41 5.35
C VAL A 69 5.35 -4.91 5.26
N ASP A 70 6.12 -5.51 6.18
CA ASP A 70 6.36 -6.95 6.22
C ASP A 70 5.04 -7.72 6.43
N ALA A 71 4.16 -7.22 7.31
CA ALA A 71 2.83 -7.78 7.52
C ALA A 71 1.93 -7.65 6.28
N ALA A 72 1.98 -6.52 5.57
CA ALA A 72 1.20 -6.31 4.35
C ALA A 72 1.69 -7.19 3.19
N LEU A 73 3.00 -7.41 3.05
CA LEU A 73 3.57 -8.35 2.09
C LEU A 73 3.12 -9.80 2.38
N ALA A 74 3.13 -10.20 3.64
CA ALA A 74 2.63 -11.52 4.05
C ALA A 74 1.13 -11.69 3.73
N HIS A 75 0.33 -10.65 3.96
CA HIS A 75 -1.09 -10.65 3.62
C HIS A 75 -1.34 -10.77 2.10
N VAL A 76 -0.62 -10.00 1.28
CA VAL A 76 -0.68 -10.12 -0.19
C VAL A 76 -0.23 -11.51 -0.65
N GLY A 77 0.81 -12.05 -0.02
CA GLY A 77 1.29 -13.41 -0.27
C GLY A 77 0.21 -14.46 -0.01
N ALA A 78 -0.48 -14.37 1.13
CA ALA A 78 -1.57 -15.27 1.48
C ALA A 78 -2.73 -15.22 0.46
N LEU A 79 -3.13 -14.02 0.01
CA LEU A 79 -4.19 -13.84 -0.99
C LEU A 79 -3.81 -14.37 -2.38
N THR A 80 -2.52 -14.39 -2.71
CA THR A 80 -2.02 -14.84 -4.01
C THR A 80 -1.47 -16.26 -4.00
N GLY A 81 -1.39 -16.90 -2.83
CA GLY A 81 -0.75 -18.20 -2.65
C GLY A 81 0.76 -18.18 -2.96
N ARG A 82 1.45 -17.07 -2.68
CA ARG A 82 2.89 -16.85 -2.96
C ARG A 82 3.60 -16.24 -1.76
N THR A 83 4.93 -16.28 -1.74
CA THR A 83 5.71 -15.73 -0.61
C THR A 83 6.82 -14.80 -1.10
N PHE A 84 6.92 -13.63 -0.47
CA PHE A 84 7.95 -12.64 -0.83
C PHE A 84 9.33 -13.15 -0.41
N GLY A 85 10.27 -13.23 -1.37
CA GLY A 85 11.61 -13.77 -1.15
C GLY A 85 11.73 -15.30 -1.25
N ASP A 86 10.64 -16.02 -1.54
CA ASP A 86 10.68 -17.46 -1.79
C ASP A 86 11.27 -17.76 -3.18
N ALA A 87 12.21 -18.72 -3.27
CA ALA A 87 12.89 -19.05 -4.51
C ALA A 87 12.08 -19.98 -5.45
N GLU A 88 11.19 -20.80 -4.89
CA GLU A 88 10.39 -21.79 -5.61
C GLU A 88 9.02 -21.23 -6.03
N ASN A 89 8.41 -20.40 -5.18
CA ASN A 89 7.10 -19.78 -5.44
C ASN A 89 7.08 -18.27 -5.07
N PRO A 90 7.81 -17.43 -5.83
CA PRO A 90 8.05 -16.03 -5.49
C PRO A 90 6.79 -15.16 -5.62
N LEU A 91 6.54 -14.31 -4.61
CA LEU A 91 5.70 -13.13 -4.76
C LEU A 91 6.53 -11.99 -5.38
N LEU A 92 6.15 -11.57 -6.59
CA LEU A 92 6.69 -10.38 -7.24
C LEU A 92 5.73 -9.21 -7.03
N VAL A 93 6.29 -8.01 -6.81
CA VAL A 93 5.53 -6.80 -6.56
C VAL A 93 5.94 -5.69 -7.52
N SER A 94 4.99 -4.82 -7.87
CA SER A 94 5.27 -3.57 -8.58
C SER A 94 5.22 -2.39 -7.61
N VAL A 95 6.24 -1.55 -7.59
CA VAL A 95 6.27 -0.33 -6.77
C VAL A 95 5.95 0.87 -7.66
N ARG A 96 4.92 1.64 -7.31
CA ARG A 96 4.44 2.78 -8.10
C ARG A 96 4.23 4.00 -7.20
N SER A 97 4.80 5.13 -7.58
CA SER A 97 4.53 6.40 -6.91
C SER A 97 3.12 6.91 -7.18
N GLY A 98 2.56 7.65 -6.22
CA GLY A 98 1.26 8.30 -6.33
C GLY A 98 1.14 9.48 -5.37
N ALA A 99 1.07 10.69 -5.90
CA ALA A 99 0.82 11.90 -5.11
C ALA A 99 -0.68 12.25 -5.07
N ARG A 100 -1.04 13.22 -4.23
CA ARG A 100 -2.39 13.80 -4.18
C ARG A 100 -2.80 14.39 -5.53
N ALA A 101 -1.89 15.10 -6.18
CA ALA A 101 -2.08 15.63 -7.53
C ALA A 101 -1.31 14.77 -8.54
N SER A 102 -1.75 14.77 -9.80
CA SER A 102 -0.97 14.12 -10.86
C SER A 102 0.33 14.90 -11.03
N MET A 103 1.46 14.21 -10.94
CA MET A 103 2.78 14.77 -11.27
C MET A 103 3.26 14.12 -12.57
N PRO A 104 3.84 14.89 -13.50
CA PRO A 104 4.44 14.36 -14.73
C PRO A 104 5.65 13.46 -14.42
#